data_AF-A0A519IJ02-F1
#
_entry.id   AF-A0A519IJ02-F1
#
_cell.length_a   1.000
_cell.length_b   1.000
_cell.length_c   1.000
_cell.angle_alpha   90.00
_cell.angle_beta   90.00
_cell.angle_gamma   90.00
#
_symmetry.space_group_name_H-M   'P 1'
#
loop_
_entity.id
_entity.type
_entity.pdbx_description
1 polymer ?
#
loop_
_entity_poly.entity_id
_entity_poly.type
_entity_poly.pdbx_seq_one_letter_code
_entity_poly.pdbx_strand_id
1 'polypeptide(L)'
;MSRIASIAQTLHHPSFRAGFIDMAGTSVGIGAWGLVTGVVMVKSGLTVGLALFMSLVVYAGSAQLAVIPLMSVGAPLWVIWLTASCVNLRFVIFSSMWRGYFAHLPLRQRLAVGYFSGDVIYVAFMKRFPEGRPAPEQVPYFCGAASTNWLAWQIPCIAGILLANTVPLSWGLGFAGVLALLGVLLSLLFDRATWLATGVASTAAIAAFALPLKLNILVAIAAAVAAGLLMEAVDRRRHKPTVVLLPADSVLPPEELEHVKAGDVVPLREERHP
;
A
#
# COMPACT_ATOMS: atom_id res chain seq x y z
N MET A 1 -9.24 -4.39 -34.55
CA MET A 1 -8.13 -3.42 -34.67
C MET A 1 -7.44 -3.34 -33.32
N SER A 2 -6.16 -3.69 -33.31
CA SER A 2 -5.64 -4.77 -32.46
C SER A 2 -5.02 -4.26 -31.14
N ARG A 3 -5.04 -5.09 -30.08
CA ARG A 3 -4.48 -4.78 -28.74
C ARG A 3 -3.05 -4.20 -28.77
N ILE A 4 -2.29 -4.46 -29.83
CA ILE A 4 -0.95 -3.92 -30.08
C ILE A 4 -0.98 -2.40 -30.31
N ALA A 5 -1.98 -1.89 -31.03
CA ALA A 5 -2.16 -0.45 -31.23
C ALA A 5 -2.49 0.27 -29.91
N SER A 6 -3.24 -0.38 -29.02
CA SER A 6 -3.57 0.15 -27.68
C SER A 6 -2.35 0.18 -26.75
N ILE A 7 -1.47 -0.83 -26.80
CA ILE A 7 -0.23 -0.85 -26.00
C ILE A 7 0.73 0.21 -26.51
N ALA A 8 0.96 0.29 -27.83
CA ALA A 8 1.81 1.31 -28.42
C ALA A 8 1.32 2.72 -28.08
N GLN A 9 0.00 2.97 -28.18
CA GLN A 9 -0.60 4.24 -27.80
C GLN A 9 -0.39 4.58 -26.31
N THR A 10 -0.42 3.58 -25.43
CA THR A 10 -0.15 3.75 -24.00
C THR A 10 1.31 4.12 -23.75
N LEU A 11 2.26 3.45 -24.43
CA LEU A 11 3.69 3.72 -24.29
C LEU A 11 4.11 5.08 -24.85
N HIS A 12 3.49 5.53 -25.95
CA HIS A 12 3.76 6.83 -26.55
C HIS A 12 3.03 7.99 -25.86
N HIS A 13 2.13 7.73 -24.91
CA HIS A 13 1.39 8.77 -24.21
C HIS A 13 2.34 9.58 -23.29
N PRO A 14 2.27 10.92 -23.27
CA PRO A 14 3.12 11.74 -22.40
C PRO A 14 3.08 11.36 -20.91
N SER A 15 1.89 10.97 -20.42
CA SER A 15 1.70 10.54 -19.03
C SER A 15 2.45 9.25 -18.67
N PHE A 16 2.77 8.38 -19.64
CA PHE A 16 3.64 7.22 -19.38
C PHE A 16 5.04 7.68 -18.95
N ARG A 17 5.61 8.63 -19.69
CA ARG A 17 6.91 9.22 -19.35
C ARG A 17 6.86 9.96 -18.01
N ALA A 18 5.75 10.63 -17.70
CA ALA A 18 5.57 11.25 -16.39
C ALA A 18 5.60 10.21 -15.25
N GLY A 19 4.84 9.10 -15.37
CA GLY A 19 4.87 8.02 -14.37
C GLY A 19 6.24 7.37 -14.24
N PHE A 20 6.97 7.22 -15.35
CA PHE A 20 8.34 6.72 -15.34
C PHE A 20 9.29 7.64 -14.54
N ILE A 21 9.23 8.95 -14.80
CA ILE A 21 10.08 9.96 -14.14
C ILE A 21 9.74 10.10 -12.67
N ASP A 22 8.45 10.14 -12.31
CA ASP A 22 8.00 10.25 -10.93
C ASP A 22 8.50 9.08 -10.07
N MET A 23 8.65 7.89 -10.66
CA MET A 23 9.18 6.71 -9.97
C MET A 23 10.70 6.62 -9.94
N ALA A 24 11.41 7.33 -10.82
CA ALA A 24 12.87 7.23 -10.94
C ALA A 24 13.61 7.51 -9.62
N GLY A 25 13.16 8.50 -8.85
CA GLY A 25 13.76 8.83 -7.55
C GLY A 25 13.59 7.71 -6.52
N THR A 26 12.44 7.05 -6.50
CA THR A 26 12.14 5.96 -5.56
C THR A 26 12.80 4.64 -5.95
N SER A 27 13.17 4.47 -7.22
CA SER A 27 13.76 3.23 -7.75
C SER A 27 15.02 2.79 -7.02
N VAL A 28 15.84 3.73 -6.54
CA VAL A 28 17.07 3.40 -5.79
C VAL A 28 16.74 2.71 -4.48
N GLY A 29 15.76 3.23 -3.73
CA GLY A 29 15.30 2.62 -2.48
C GLY A 29 14.62 1.27 -2.71
N ILE A 30 13.77 1.18 -3.74
CA ILE A 30 13.11 -0.07 -4.15
C ILE A 30 14.16 -1.12 -4.54
N GLY A 31 15.20 -0.73 -5.28
CA GLY A 31 16.25 -1.64 -5.71
C GLY A 31 17.12 -2.13 -4.56
N ALA A 32 17.50 -1.25 -3.63
CA ALA A 32 18.22 -1.66 -2.42
C ALA A 32 17.38 -2.66 -1.60
N TRP A 33 16.07 -2.40 -1.46
CA TRP A 33 15.16 -3.29 -0.75
C TRP A 33 14.98 -4.63 -1.47
N GLY A 34 14.80 -4.62 -2.79
CA GLY A 34 14.71 -5.83 -3.62
C GLY A 34 15.96 -6.69 -3.49
N LEU A 35 17.15 -6.10 -3.60
CA LEU A 35 18.44 -6.77 -3.43
C LEU A 35 18.55 -7.49 -2.09
N VAL A 36 18.29 -6.78 -0.99
CA VAL A 36 18.33 -7.35 0.36
C VAL A 36 17.33 -8.50 0.50
N THR A 37 16.10 -8.31 -0.01
CA THR A 37 15.06 -9.36 0.03
C THR A 37 15.50 -10.61 -0.73
N GLY A 38 16.13 -10.43 -1.89
CA GLY A 38 16.70 -11.51 -2.69
C GLY A 38 17.75 -12.33 -1.93
N VAL A 39 18.69 -11.65 -1.29
CA VAL A 39 19.72 -12.30 -0.45
C VAL A 39 19.09 -13.02 0.73
N VAL A 40 18.14 -12.38 1.42
CA VAL A 40 17.47 -12.94 2.60
C VAL A 40 16.72 -14.23 2.26
N MET A 41 16.02 -14.30 1.12
CA MET A 41 15.34 -15.53 0.69
C MET A 41 16.28 -16.73 0.65
N VAL A 42 17.41 -16.60 -0.05
CA VAL A 42 18.37 -17.70 -0.21
C VAL A 42 19.10 -18.00 1.10
N LYS A 43 19.52 -16.97 1.85
CA LYS A 43 20.16 -17.16 3.18
C LYS A 43 19.24 -17.80 4.21
N SER A 44 17.93 -17.71 4.03
CA SER A 44 16.94 -18.34 4.90
C SER A 44 16.59 -19.77 4.48
N GLY A 45 17.30 -20.32 3.49
CA GLY A 45 17.21 -21.73 3.08
C GLY A 45 16.31 -21.98 1.87
N LEU A 46 15.75 -20.95 1.22
CA LEU A 46 15.04 -21.15 -0.04
C LEU A 46 16.03 -21.51 -1.15
N THR A 47 15.65 -22.46 -2.01
CA THR A 47 16.40 -22.72 -3.24
C THR A 47 16.31 -21.51 -4.17
N VAL A 48 17.31 -21.32 -5.03
CA VAL A 48 17.33 -20.24 -6.03
C VAL A 48 16.05 -20.25 -6.88
N GLY A 49 15.61 -21.42 -7.35
CA GLY A 49 14.38 -21.55 -8.13
C GLY A 49 13.12 -21.13 -7.36
N LEU A 50 13.01 -21.50 -6.08
CA LEU A 50 11.88 -21.11 -5.25
C LEU A 50 11.90 -19.60 -4.93
N ALA A 51 13.08 -19.03 -4.69
CA ALA A 51 13.25 -17.60 -4.46
C ALA A 51 12.88 -16.78 -5.71
N LEU A 52 13.27 -17.22 -6.91
CA LEU A 52 12.87 -16.57 -8.17
C LEU A 52 11.35 -16.67 -8.39
N PHE A 53 10.77 -17.85 -8.16
CA PHE A 53 9.33 -18.05 -8.26
C PHE A 53 8.58 -17.12 -7.30
N MET A 54 9.02 -17.04 -6.05
CA MET A 54 8.43 -16.18 -5.02
C MET A 54 8.57 -14.69 -5.38
N SER A 55 9.73 -14.25 -5.89
CA SER A 55 9.94 -12.87 -6.36
C SER A 55 8.97 -12.46 -7.47
N LEU A 56 8.74 -13.35 -8.43
CA LEU A 56 7.93 -13.06 -9.60
C LEU A 56 6.42 -13.19 -9.31
N VAL A 57 6.01 -14.22 -8.56
CA VAL A 57 4.59 -14.51 -8.32
C VAL A 57 4.05 -13.72 -7.12
N VAL A 58 4.81 -13.65 -6.03
CA VAL A 58 4.42 -12.94 -4.82
C VAL A 58 5.07 -11.56 -4.85
N TYR A 59 4.60 -10.69 -5.73
CA TYR A 59 5.09 -9.32 -5.87
C TYR A 59 4.68 -8.43 -4.67
N ALA A 60 5.24 -8.74 -3.49
CA ALA A 60 4.96 -8.08 -2.23
C ALA A 60 6.14 -8.29 -1.25
N GLY A 61 7.15 -7.43 -1.32
CA GLY A 61 8.39 -7.57 -0.53
C GLY A 61 8.17 -7.68 0.98
N SER A 62 7.20 -6.95 1.53
CA SER A 62 6.88 -7.01 2.96
C SER A 62 6.29 -8.37 3.36
N ALA A 63 5.40 -8.93 2.55
CA ALA A 63 4.85 -10.26 2.77
C ALA A 63 5.95 -11.33 2.65
N GLN A 64 6.86 -11.20 1.68
CA GLN A 64 7.99 -12.11 1.52
C GLN A 64 8.86 -12.15 2.79
N LEU A 65 9.30 -10.99 3.28
CA LEU A 65 10.11 -10.91 4.49
C LEU A 65 9.36 -11.39 5.75
N ALA A 66 8.03 -11.21 5.81
CA ALA A 66 7.23 -11.68 6.94
C ALA A 66 7.09 -13.21 6.98
N VAL A 67 6.98 -13.87 5.83
CA VAL A 67 6.77 -15.33 5.78
C VAL A 67 8.04 -16.16 5.76
N ILE A 68 9.17 -15.60 5.30
CA ILE A 68 10.45 -16.32 5.24
C ILE A 68 10.83 -16.96 6.59
N PRO A 69 10.74 -16.25 7.75
CA PRO A 69 11.02 -16.86 9.05
C PRO A 69 10.02 -17.95 9.46
N LEU A 70 8.77 -17.89 8.99
CA LEU A 70 7.78 -18.94 9.22
C LEU A 70 8.09 -20.20 8.40
N MET A 71 8.54 -20.01 7.16
CA MET A 71 8.98 -21.08 6.30
C MET A 71 10.23 -21.78 6.86
N SER A 72 11.19 -21.03 7.40
CA SER A 72 12.43 -21.62 7.93
C SER A 72 12.23 -22.48 9.17
N VAL A 73 11.20 -22.20 9.98
CA VAL A 73 10.81 -23.03 11.14
C VAL A 73 9.79 -24.12 10.80
N GLY A 74 9.44 -24.28 9.52
CA GLY A 74 8.49 -25.31 9.07
C GLY A 74 7.05 -25.07 9.53
N ALA A 75 6.62 -23.80 9.65
CA ALA A 75 5.25 -23.49 10.05
C ALA A 75 4.22 -24.05 9.03
N PRO A 76 3.01 -24.41 9.47
CA PRO A 76 1.95 -24.89 8.57
C PRO A 76 1.63 -23.87 7.47
N LEU A 77 1.33 -24.37 6.26
CA LEU A 77 1.08 -23.52 5.08
C LEU A 77 -0.04 -22.50 5.28
N TRP A 78 -1.09 -22.86 6.02
CA TRP A 78 -2.19 -21.94 6.31
C TRP A 78 -1.76 -20.74 7.18
N VAL A 79 -0.77 -20.92 8.07
CA VAL A 79 -0.20 -19.83 8.89
C VAL A 79 0.57 -18.87 8.00
N ILE A 80 1.41 -19.42 7.10
CA ILE A 80 2.18 -18.66 6.12
C ILE A 80 1.24 -17.82 5.24
N TRP A 81 0.18 -18.44 4.71
CA TRP A 81 -0.82 -17.74 3.90
C TRP A 81 -1.56 -16.68 4.70
N LEU A 82 -1.99 -16.98 5.93
CA LEU A 82 -2.67 -16.02 6.79
C LEU A 82 -1.77 -14.81 7.08
N THR A 83 -0.50 -15.02 7.43
CA THR A 83 0.46 -13.92 7.65
C THR A 83 0.65 -13.08 6.39
N ALA A 84 0.85 -13.72 5.22
CA ALA A 84 0.97 -13.00 3.95
C ALA A 84 -0.30 -12.19 3.62
N SER A 85 -1.48 -12.78 3.79
CA SER A 85 -2.76 -12.13 3.57
C SER A 85 -2.97 -10.94 4.49
N CYS A 86 -2.66 -11.09 5.78
CA CYS A 86 -2.75 -10.01 6.77
C CYS A 86 -1.87 -8.81 6.40
N VAL A 87 -0.60 -9.06 6.05
CA VAL A 87 0.33 -8.00 5.61
C VAL A 87 -0.16 -7.34 4.31
N ASN A 88 -0.82 -8.11 3.44
CA ASN A 88 -1.31 -7.66 2.15
C ASN A 88 -2.72 -7.05 2.17
N LEU A 89 -3.40 -6.95 3.32
CA LEU A 89 -4.72 -6.31 3.42
C LEU A 89 -4.73 -4.88 2.88
N ARG A 90 -3.57 -4.19 2.90
CA ARG A 90 -3.38 -2.88 2.25
C ARG A 90 -3.80 -2.86 0.78
N PHE A 91 -3.63 -3.95 0.04
CA PHE A 91 -4.06 -4.01 -1.37
C PHE A 91 -5.58 -4.03 -1.52
N VAL A 92 -6.33 -4.46 -0.50
CA VAL A 92 -7.79 -4.33 -0.46
C VAL A 92 -8.18 -2.86 -0.31
N ILE A 93 -7.49 -2.14 0.58
CA ILE A 93 -7.68 -0.69 0.78
C ILE A 93 -7.35 0.06 -0.51
N PHE A 94 -6.19 -0.20 -1.13
CA PHE A 94 -5.81 0.41 -2.41
C PHE A 94 -6.83 0.11 -3.49
N SER A 95 -7.32 -1.13 -3.58
CA SER A 95 -8.36 -1.51 -4.55
C SER A 95 -9.68 -0.76 -4.34
N SER A 96 -10.03 -0.46 -3.09
CA SER A 96 -11.20 0.35 -2.76
C SER A 96 -11.02 1.80 -3.23
N MET A 97 -9.88 2.40 -2.90
CA MET A 97 -9.53 3.79 -3.28
C MET A 97 -9.42 3.94 -4.80
N TRP A 98 -8.87 2.95 -5.49
CA TRP A 98 -8.72 2.95 -6.94
C TRP A 98 -9.96 2.51 -7.72
N ARG A 99 -11.06 2.17 -7.03
CA ARG A 99 -12.29 1.74 -7.68
C ARG A 99 -12.81 2.80 -8.67
N GLY A 100 -12.83 4.08 -8.27
CA GLY A 100 -13.30 5.18 -9.14
C GLY A 100 -12.49 5.33 -10.44
N TYR A 101 -11.24 4.89 -10.43
CA TYR A 101 -10.29 5.05 -11.54
C TYR A 101 -10.34 3.86 -12.50
N PHE A 102 -10.35 2.62 -11.99
CA PHE A 102 -10.11 1.43 -12.82
C PHE A 102 -11.30 0.46 -12.90
N ALA A 103 -12.42 0.71 -12.22
CA ALA A 103 -13.57 -0.21 -12.23
C ALA A 103 -14.19 -0.40 -13.62
N HIS A 104 -14.11 0.62 -14.48
CA HIS A 104 -14.64 0.60 -15.84
C HIS A 104 -13.80 -0.27 -16.81
N LEU A 105 -12.60 -0.69 -16.40
CA LEU A 105 -11.70 -1.50 -17.23
C LEU A 105 -12.11 -2.99 -17.23
N PRO A 106 -11.81 -3.74 -18.31
CA PRO A 106 -12.04 -5.17 -18.36
C PRO A 106 -11.23 -5.93 -17.29
N LEU A 107 -11.75 -7.07 -16.85
CA LEU A 107 -11.17 -7.86 -15.74
C LEU A 107 -9.66 -8.14 -15.90
N ARG A 108 -9.20 -8.46 -17.12
CA ARG A 108 -7.77 -8.74 -17.37
C ARG A 108 -6.87 -7.54 -17.07
N GLN A 109 -7.31 -6.33 -17.42
CA GLN A 109 -6.55 -5.10 -17.11
C GLN A 109 -6.60 -4.81 -15.61
N ARG A 110 -7.75 -5.03 -14.97
CA ARG A 110 -7.87 -4.89 -13.50
C ARG A 110 -6.96 -5.86 -12.75
N LEU A 111 -6.84 -7.11 -13.21
CA LEU A 111 -5.91 -8.09 -12.66
C LEU A 111 -4.44 -7.67 -12.86
N ALA A 112 -4.11 -7.11 -14.03
CA ALA A 112 -2.77 -6.59 -14.28
C ALA A 112 -2.45 -5.38 -13.37
N VAL A 113 -3.39 -4.44 -13.22
CA VAL A 113 -3.28 -3.31 -12.28
C VAL A 113 -3.11 -3.82 -10.84
N GLY A 114 -3.85 -4.86 -10.46
CA GLY A 114 -3.71 -5.51 -9.16
C GLY A 114 -2.32 -6.13 -8.96
N TYR A 115 -1.80 -6.89 -9.93
CA TYR A 115 -0.46 -7.49 -9.84
C TYR A 115 0.64 -6.43 -9.77
N PHE A 116 0.57 -5.38 -10.58
CA PHE A 116 1.58 -4.30 -10.60
C PHE A 116 1.34 -3.22 -9.54
N SER A 117 0.35 -3.39 -8.67
CA SER A 117 0.08 -2.44 -7.60
C SER A 117 1.21 -2.47 -6.57
N GLY A 118 1.54 -1.31 -6.02
CA GLY A 118 2.57 -1.16 -5.00
C GLY A 118 2.41 0.14 -4.25
N ASP A 119 2.93 0.19 -3.02
CA ASP A 119 2.71 1.32 -2.10
C ASP A 119 3.17 2.64 -2.70
N VAL A 120 4.35 2.63 -3.31
CA VAL A 120 4.96 3.82 -3.92
C VAL A 120 4.17 4.28 -5.15
N ILE A 121 3.66 3.34 -5.95
CA ILE A 121 2.77 3.65 -7.08
C ILE A 121 1.46 4.23 -6.56
N TYR A 122 0.89 3.67 -5.48
CA TYR A 122 -0.31 4.18 -4.85
C TYR A 122 -0.16 5.65 -4.43
N VAL A 123 0.90 5.97 -3.67
CA VAL A 123 1.15 7.33 -3.21
C VAL A 123 1.35 8.29 -4.38
N ALA A 124 2.19 7.94 -5.36
CA ALA A 124 2.43 8.79 -6.52
C ALA A 124 1.16 9.00 -7.38
N PHE A 125 0.40 7.93 -7.61
CA PHE A 125 -0.83 7.98 -8.38
C PHE A 125 -1.91 8.85 -7.70
N MET A 126 -2.11 8.70 -6.38
CA MET A 126 -3.08 9.51 -5.63
C MET A 126 -2.64 10.96 -5.48
N LYS A 127 -1.34 11.24 -5.37
CA LYS A 127 -0.81 12.61 -5.39
C LYS A 127 -1.06 13.29 -6.74
N ARG A 128 -0.98 12.54 -7.84
CA ARG A 128 -1.16 13.05 -9.21
C ARG A 128 -2.63 13.22 -9.58
N PHE A 129 -3.49 12.28 -9.18
CA PHE A 129 -4.90 12.24 -9.53
C PHE A 129 -5.77 12.27 -8.27
N PRO A 130 -5.91 13.43 -7.60
CA PRO A 130 -6.70 13.53 -6.36
C PRO A 130 -8.20 13.37 -6.62
N GLU A 131 -8.68 13.69 -7.82
CA GLU A 131 -10.07 13.51 -8.21
C GLU A 131 -10.35 12.04 -8.57
N GLY A 132 -11.24 11.41 -7.81
CA GLY A 132 -11.68 10.00 -7.93
C GLY A 132 -12.42 9.61 -9.22
N ARG A 133 -12.12 10.26 -10.35
CA ARG A 133 -12.85 10.17 -11.61
C ARG A 133 -12.00 9.53 -12.70
N PRO A 134 -12.57 8.73 -13.61
CA PRO A 134 -11.85 8.18 -14.75
C PRO A 134 -11.28 9.27 -15.66
N ALA A 135 -9.99 9.16 -16.02
CA ALA A 135 -9.33 10.04 -16.97
C ALA A 135 -8.40 9.22 -17.91
N PRO A 136 -8.27 9.62 -19.20
CA PRO A 136 -7.50 8.87 -20.19
C PRO A 136 -6.01 8.76 -19.85
N GLU A 137 -5.48 9.67 -19.04
CA GLU A 137 -4.07 9.74 -18.66
C GLU A 137 -3.66 8.71 -17.59
N GLN A 138 -4.63 8.17 -16.86
CA GLN A 138 -4.40 7.36 -15.66
C GLN A 138 -3.76 6.01 -15.97
N VAL A 139 -4.27 5.30 -16.99
CA VAL A 139 -3.72 4.00 -17.39
C VAL A 139 -2.30 4.14 -17.94
N PRO A 140 -2.00 5.08 -18.86
CA PRO A 140 -0.62 5.29 -19.30
C PRO A 140 0.33 5.69 -18.17
N TYR A 141 -0.10 6.59 -17.28
CA TYR A 141 0.70 6.95 -16.11
C TYR A 141 1.00 5.75 -15.21
N PHE A 142 -0.03 4.95 -14.89
CA PHE A 142 0.12 3.75 -14.08
C PHE A 142 1.08 2.76 -14.75
N CYS A 143 0.98 2.53 -16.07
CA CYS A 143 1.90 1.66 -16.79
C CYS A 143 3.35 2.15 -16.73
N GLY A 144 3.58 3.46 -16.86
CA GLY A 144 4.90 4.06 -16.71
C GLY A 144 5.48 3.80 -15.32
N ALA A 145 4.72 4.15 -14.28
CA ALA A 145 5.12 3.96 -12.89
C ALA A 145 5.34 2.47 -12.54
N ALA A 146 4.43 1.59 -12.97
CA ALA A 146 4.49 0.15 -12.78
C ALA A 146 5.74 -0.47 -13.41
N SER A 147 6.08 -0.07 -14.64
CA SER A 147 7.25 -0.59 -15.35
C SER A 147 8.55 -0.24 -14.63
N THR A 148 8.71 1.01 -14.21
CA THR A 148 9.87 1.47 -13.45
C THR A 148 9.98 0.75 -12.12
N ASN A 149 8.89 0.69 -11.34
CA ASN A 149 8.86 0.07 -10.03
C ASN A 149 9.16 -1.44 -10.10
N TRP A 150 8.55 -2.15 -11.06
CA TRP A 150 8.75 -3.58 -11.22
C TRP A 150 10.19 -3.91 -11.65
N LEU A 151 10.77 -3.15 -12.58
CA LEU A 151 12.17 -3.34 -12.98
C LEU A 151 13.14 -3.00 -11.84
N ALA A 152 12.88 -1.88 -11.14
CA ALA A 152 13.65 -1.47 -9.97
C ALA A 152 13.61 -2.51 -8.85
N TRP A 153 12.52 -3.27 -8.72
CA TRP A 153 12.42 -4.38 -7.78
C TRP A 153 13.09 -5.66 -8.29
N GLN A 154 12.68 -6.15 -9.45
CA GLN A 154 13.03 -7.49 -9.93
C GLN A 154 14.51 -7.61 -10.29
N ILE A 155 15.10 -6.61 -10.95
CA ILE A 155 16.51 -6.69 -11.38
C ILE A 155 17.42 -6.84 -10.15
N PRO A 156 17.34 -5.95 -9.13
CA PRO A 156 18.16 -6.09 -7.93
C PRO A 156 17.77 -7.30 -7.09
N CYS A 157 16.48 -7.67 -7.02
CA CYS A 157 16.07 -8.86 -6.27
C CYS A 157 16.65 -10.14 -6.85
N ILE A 158 16.59 -10.31 -8.16
CA ILE A 158 17.21 -11.43 -8.87
C ILE A 158 18.74 -11.39 -8.67
N ALA A 159 19.36 -10.22 -8.80
CA ALA A 159 20.79 -10.07 -8.49
C ALA A 159 21.11 -10.51 -7.05
N GLY A 160 20.27 -10.16 -6.08
CA GLY A 160 20.42 -10.56 -4.67
C GLY A 160 20.29 -12.07 -4.48
N ILE A 161 19.35 -12.71 -5.16
CA ILE A 161 19.19 -14.17 -5.15
C ILE A 161 20.45 -14.85 -5.69
N LEU A 162 20.96 -14.39 -6.83
CA LEU A 162 22.13 -14.99 -7.51
C LEU A 162 23.44 -14.73 -6.74
N LEU A 163 23.59 -13.55 -6.15
CA LEU A 163 24.75 -13.14 -5.37
C LEU A 163 24.68 -13.59 -3.90
N ALA A 164 23.59 -14.22 -3.46
CA ALA A 164 23.41 -14.59 -2.05
C ALA A 164 24.54 -15.47 -1.51
N ASN A 165 25.15 -16.31 -2.35
CA ASN A 165 26.25 -17.18 -1.96
C ASN A 165 27.58 -16.44 -1.82
N THR A 166 27.76 -15.31 -2.51
CA THR A 166 28.98 -14.48 -2.39
C THR A 166 28.89 -13.51 -1.21
N VAL A 167 27.68 -13.24 -0.70
CA VAL A 167 27.51 -12.32 0.43
C VAL A 167 27.76 -13.04 1.77
N PRO A 168 28.74 -12.57 2.58
CA PRO A 168 29.01 -13.15 3.90
C PRO A 168 27.84 -12.98 4.85
N LEU A 169 27.57 -14.00 5.68
CA LEU A 169 26.58 -13.89 6.75
C LEU A 169 26.96 -12.82 7.80
N SER A 170 28.25 -12.53 7.95
CA SER A 170 28.79 -11.52 8.87
C SER A 170 28.34 -10.09 8.55
N TRP A 171 27.85 -9.83 7.33
CA TRP A 171 27.31 -8.52 6.96
C TRP A 171 25.97 -8.20 7.64
N GLY A 172 25.37 -9.16 8.36
CA GLY A 172 24.15 -8.92 9.12
C GLY A 172 22.92 -8.67 8.25
N LEU A 173 22.92 -9.12 6.98
CA LEU A 173 21.80 -8.91 6.06
C LEU A 173 20.47 -9.53 6.53
N GLY A 174 20.51 -10.51 7.43
CA GLY A 174 19.31 -10.99 8.12
C GLY A 174 18.61 -9.87 8.91
N PHE A 175 19.35 -8.94 9.49
CA PHE A 175 18.82 -7.75 10.16
C PHE A 175 18.49 -6.61 9.17
N ALA A 176 19.14 -6.58 7.99
CA ALA A 176 18.82 -5.58 6.97
C ALA A 176 17.36 -5.64 6.50
N GLY A 177 16.74 -6.82 6.45
CA GLY A 177 15.31 -6.95 6.19
C GLY A 177 14.44 -6.26 7.25
N VAL A 178 14.81 -6.37 8.53
CA VAL A 178 14.13 -5.68 9.65
C VAL A 178 14.30 -4.17 9.53
N LEU A 179 15.52 -3.70 9.24
CA LEU A 179 15.80 -2.27 9.03
C LEU A 179 15.06 -1.70 7.81
N ALA A 180 14.92 -2.46 6.73
CA ALA A 180 14.16 -2.07 5.56
C ALA A 180 12.67 -1.93 5.87
N LEU A 181 12.09 -2.91 6.57
CA LEU A 181 10.70 -2.83 7.03
C LEU A 181 10.48 -1.67 8.01
N LEU A 182 11.45 -1.41 8.89
CA LEU A 182 11.42 -0.27 9.80
C LEU A 182 11.49 1.06 9.03
N GLY A 183 12.35 1.18 8.02
CA GLY A 183 12.43 2.35 7.16
C GLY A 183 11.12 2.64 6.42
N VAL A 184 10.48 1.60 5.86
CA VAL A 184 9.15 1.72 5.25
C VAL A 184 8.10 2.13 6.28
N LEU A 185 8.08 1.50 7.45
CA LEU A 185 7.16 1.85 8.53
C LEU A 185 7.32 3.32 8.92
N LEU A 186 8.54 3.77 9.20
CA LEU A 186 8.84 5.16 9.56
C LEU A 186 8.42 6.13 8.45
N SER A 187 8.60 5.75 7.18
CA SER A 187 8.13 6.54 6.04
C SER A 187 6.62 6.61 5.90
N LEU A 188 5.85 5.81 6.63
CA LEU A 188 4.38 5.84 6.65
C LEU A 188 3.83 6.60 7.86
N LEU A 189 4.68 6.98 8.83
CA LEU A 189 4.29 7.63 10.08
C LEU A 189 4.24 9.16 9.93
N PHE A 190 3.13 9.69 9.41
CA PHE A 190 2.99 11.12 9.14
C PHE A 190 2.15 11.89 10.17
N ASP A 191 1.17 11.23 10.79
CA ASP A 191 0.18 11.88 11.64
C ASP A 191 0.04 11.19 13.02
N ARG A 192 -0.60 11.87 13.96
CA ARG A 192 -0.77 11.39 15.34
C ARG A 192 -1.51 10.05 15.40
N ALA A 193 -2.51 9.83 14.55
CA ALA A 193 -3.28 8.60 14.55
C ALA A 193 -2.41 7.43 14.08
N THR A 194 -1.62 7.60 13.03
CA THR A 194 -0.70 6.58 12.54
C THR A 194 0.41 6.26 13.54
N TRP A 195 0.94 7.27 14.25
CA TRP A 195 1.88 7.07 15.36
C TRP A 195 1.26 6.31 16.55
N LEU A 196 0.05 6.69 16.96
CA LEU A 196 -0.67 6.01 18.05
C LEU A 196 -1.01 4.56 17.69
N ALA A 197 -1.54 4.33 16.50
CA ALA A 197 -1.85 2.99 16.00
C ALA A 197 -0.59 2.10 15.96
N THR A 198 0.55 2.66 15.53
CA THR A 198 1.84 1.96 15.53
C THR A 198 2.34 1.65 16.93
N GLY A 199 2.17 2.58 17.88
CA GLY A 199 2.48 2.35 19.29
C GLY A 199 1.66 1.20 19.87
N VAL A 200 0.34 1.22 19.68
CA VAL A 200 -0.57 0.15 20.13
C VAL A 200 -0.20 -1.20 19.48
N ALA A 201 0.01 -1.22 18.17
CA ALA A 201 0.42 -2.42 17.44
C ALA A 201 1.73 -3.00 18.01
N SER A 202 2.72 -2.14 18.24
CA SER A 202 4.04 -2.54 18.74
C SER A 202 3.95 -3.10 20.16
N THR A 203 3.25 -2.42 21.07
CA THR A 203 3.06 -2.91 22.44
C THR A 203 2.29 -4.22 22.47
N ALA A 204 1.23 -4.34 21.68
CA ALA A 204 0.44 -5.57 21.57
C ALA A 204 1.28 -6.73 20.99
N ALA A 205 2.09 -6.48 19.97
CA ALA A 205 3.01 -7.48 19.40
C ALA A 205 4.04 -7.98 20.41
N ILE A 206 4.58 -7.08 21.25
CA ILE A 206 5.57 -7.42 22.28
C ILE A 206 4.90 -8.20 23.42
N ALA A 207 3.74 -7.74 23.90
CA ALA A 207 3.00 -8.42 24.96
C ALA A 207 2.56 -9.83 24.54
N ALA A 208 2.19 -10.01 23.26
CA ALA A 208 1.79 -11.28 22.70
C ALA A 208 2.96 -12.13 22.16
N PHE A 209 4.22 -11.73 22.39
CA PHE A 209 5.39 -12.40 21.79
C PHE A 209 5.50 -13.89 22.14
N ALA A 210 5.05 -14.27 23.33
CA ALA A 210 5.07 -15.66 23.80
C ALA A 210 4.06 -16.57 23.05
N LEU A 211 3.14 -16.00 22.27
CA LEU A 211 2.19 -16.81 21.52
C LEU A 211 2.88 -17.57 20.37
N PRO A 212 2.54 -18.86 20.18
CA PRO A 212 3.10 -19.66 19.10
C PRO A 212 2.65 -19.13 17.72
N LEU A 213 3.30 -19.62 16.65
CA LEU A 213 2.91 -19.37 15.25
C LEU A 213 2.89 -17.89 14.82
N LYS A 214 3.63 -17.02 15.53
CA LYS A 214 3.64 -15.57 15.27
C LYS A 214 2.23 -14.94 15.34
N LEU A 215 1.36 -15.49 16.20
CA LEU A 215 0.03 -14.91 16.49
C LEU A 215 0.12 -13.47 17.03
N ASN A 216 1.29 -13.08 17.55
CA ASN A 216 1.58 -11.71 17.93
C ASN A 216 1.31 -10.69 16.81
N ILE A 217 1.46 -11.08 15.53
CA ILE A 217 1.12 -10.23 14.38
C ILE A 217 -0.40 -9.98 14.31
N LEU A 218 -1.22 -11.02 14.49
CA LEU A 218 -2.68 -10.90 14.46
C LEU A 218 -3.20 -10.04 15.62
N VAL A 219 -2.65 -10.26 16.82
CA VAL A 219 -2.99 -9.46 18.00
C VAL A 219 -2.62 -7.99 17.77
N ALA A 220 -1.45 -7.72 17.19
CA ALA A 220 -1.03 -6.37 16.83
C ALA A 220 -1.98 -5.69 15.83
N ILE A 221 -2.38 -6.39 14.77
CA ILE A 221 -3.32 -5.88 13.77
C ILE A 221 -4.68 -5.60 14.40
N ALA A 222 -5.23 -6.55 15.16
CA ALA A 222 -6.53 -6.38 15.81
C ALA A 222 -6.53 -5.19 16.78
N ALA A 223 -5.47 -5.04 17.57
CA ALA A 223 -5.30 -3.92 18.49
C ALA A 223 -5.17 -2.58 17.75
N ALA A 224 -4.40 -2.53 16.65
CA ALA A 224 -4.23 -1.34 15.83
C ALA A 224 -5.53 -0.90 15.16
N VAL A 225 -6.29 -1.85 14.59
CA VAL A 225 -7.59 -1.58 13.97
C VAL A 225 -8.59 -1.10 15.01
N ALA A 226 -8.66 -1.76 16.17
CA ALA A 226 -9.54 -1.33 17.26
C ALA A 226 -9.20 0.09 17.75
N ALA A 227 -7.91 0.40 17.92
CA ALA A 227 -7.46 1.74 18.28
C ALA A 227 -7.80 2.77 17.20
N GLY A 228 -7.59 2.45 15.91
CA GLY A 228 -7.97 3.28 14.77
C GLY A 228 -9.46 3.63 14.76
N LEU A 229 -10.32 2.61 14.90
CA LEU A 229 -11.77 2.78 14.94
C LEU A 229 -12.23 3.60 16.16
N LEU A 230 -11.60 3.41 17.32
CA LEU A 230 -11.89 4.19 18.52
C LEU A 230 -11.46 5.64 18.36
N MET A 231 -10.29 5.90 17.76
CA MET A 231 -9.83 7.26 17.48
C MET A 231 -10.79 7.97 16.52
N GLU A 232 -11.21 7.31 15.44
CA GLU A 232 -12.19 7.88 14.51
C GLU A 232 -13.55 8.13 15.20
N ALA A 233 -14.02 7.22 16.05
CA ALA A 233 -15.26 7.40 16.79
C ALA A 233 -15.19 8.58 17.78
N VAL A 234 -14.03 8.80 18.42
CA VAL A 234 -13.81 9.94 19.31
C VAL A 234 -13.72 11.25 18.52
N ASP A 235 -13.05 11.24 17.37
CA ASP A 235 -12.89 12.42 16.53
C ASP A 235 -14.24 12.86 15.92
N ARG A 236 -15.04 11.91 15.42
CA ARG A 236 -16.43 12.16 14.99
C ARG A 236 -17.32 12.70 16.11
N ARG A 237 -17.08 12.32 17.37
CA ARG A 237 -17.81 12.89 18.53
C ARG A 237 -17.33 14.29 18.91
N ARG A 238 -16.07 14.64 18.61
CA ARG A 238 -15.48 15.95 18.90
C ARG A 238 -15.78 16.98 17.81
N HIS A 239 -15.84 16.57 16.54
CA HIS A 239 -16.37 17.39 15.46
C HIS A 239 -17.89 17.51 15.61
N LYS A 240 -18.33 18.54 16.33
CA LYS A 240 -19.71 19.01 16.23
C LYS A 240 -19.85 19.71 14.88
N PRO A 241 -20.78 19.28 14.00
CA PRO A 241 -20.98 19.95 12.73
C PRO A 241 -21.34 21.41 12.98
N THR A 242 -20.73 22.31 12.22
CA THR A 242 -21.01 23.74 12.35
C THR A 242 -22.42 23.97 11.83
N VAL A 243 -23.31 24.45 12.69
CA VAL A 243 -24.67 24.81 12.27
C VAL A 243 -24.58 26.12 11.52
N VAL A 244 -24.88 26.09 10.22
CA VAL A 244 -25.03 27.30 9.41
C VAL A 244 -26.52 27.59 9.30
N LEU A 245 -26.92 28.75 9.82
CA LEU A 245 -28.29 29.25 9.73
C LEU A 245 -28.49 29.89 8.36
N LEU A 246 -29.41 29.33 7.57
CA LEU A 246 -29.76 29.85 6.26
C LEU A 246 -31.10 30.59 6.34
N PRO A 247 -31.18 31.83 5.84
CA PRO A 247 -32.47 32.49 5.59
C PRO A 247 -33.38 31.60 4.73
N ALA A 248 -34.68 31.60 4.99
CA ALA A 248 -35.64 30.68 4.36
C ALA A 248 -35.55 30.59 2.81
N ASP A 249 -35.19 31.71 2.17
CA ASP A 249 -35.17 31.88 0.71
C ASP A 249 -33.75 31.91 0.11
N SER A 250 -32.70 31.67 0.89
CA SER A 250 -31.33 31.67 0.37
C SER A 250 -30.96 30.32 -0.25
N VAL A 251 -30.18 30.38 -1.34
CA VAL A 251 -29.56 29.20 -1.96
C VAL A 251 -28.21 29.00 -1.31
N LEU A 252 -27.92 27.77 -0.87
CA LEU A 252 -26.62 27.37 -0.35
C LEU A 252 -25.51 27.73 -1.36
N PRO A 253 -24.49 28.50 -0.95
CA PRO A 253 -23.32 28.71 -1.79
C PRO A 253 -22.73 27.37 -2.24
N PRO A 254 -22.20 27.23 -3.46
CA PRO A 254 -21.65 25.98 -3.97
C PRO A 254 -20.56 25.38 -3.06
N GLU A 255 -19.79 26.24 -2.40
CA GLU A 255 -18.74 25.87 -1.45
C GLU A 255 -19.31 25.24 -0.17
N GLU A 256 -20.40 25.77 0.38
CA GLU A 256 -21.07 25.17 1.55
C GLU A 256 -21.79 23.86 1.18
N LEU A 257 -22.23 23.73 -0.07
CA LEU A 257 -22.87 22.50 -0.57
C LEU A 257 -21.93 21.29 -0.55
N GLU A 258 -20.62 21.50 -0.76
CA GLU A 258 -19.61 20.44 -0.58
C GLU A 258 -19.39 20.11 0.90
N HIS A 259 -19.33 21.11 1.77
CA HIS A 259 -19.18 20.91 3.22
C HIS A 259 -20.42 20.26 3.88
N VAL A 260 -21.63 20.52 3.36
CA VAL A 260 -22.86 19.85 3.78
C VAL A 260 -22.87 18.39 3.32
N LYS A 261 -22.37 18.08 2.12
CA LYS A 261 -22.23 16.69 1.64
C LYS A 261 -21.15 15.91 2.40
N ALA A 262 -20.10 16.59 2.86
CA ALA A 262 -19.07 16.01 3.72
C ALA A 262 -19.55 15.75 5.16
N GLY A 263 -20.67 16.35 5.57
CA GLY A 263 -21.24 16.22 6.91
C GLY A 263 -20.64 17.19 7.94
N ASP A 264 -19.82 18.14 7.49
CA ASP A 264 -19.13 19.13 8.33
C ASP A 264 -20.06 20.29 8.72
N VAL A 265 -21.10 20.54 7.92
CA VAL A 265 -22.08 21.61 8.11
C VAL A 265 -23.49 21.04 8.09
N VAL A 266 -24.31 21.41 9.07
CA VAL A 266 -25.75 21.12 9.08
C VAL A 266 -26.49 22.41 8.76
N PRO A 267 -27.17 22.51 7.60
CA PRO A 267 -27.95 23.68 7.26
C PRO A 267 -29.25 23.68 8.05
N LEU A 268 -29.44 24.67 8.92
CA LEU A 268 -30.71 24.92 9.60
C LEU A 268 -31.38 26.12 8.93
N ARG A 269 -32.49 25.89 8.23
CA ARG A 269 -33.30 26.98 7.67
C ARG A 269 -34.14 27.61 8.77
N GLU A 270 -34.19 28.94 8.78
CA GLU A 270 -35.18 29.64 9.60
C GLU A 270 -36.59 29.27 9.13
N GLU A 271 -37.39 28.69 10.02
CA GLU A 271 -38.82 28.50 9.78
C GLU A 271 -39.51 29.86 9.86
N ARG A 272 -40.28 30.22 8.83
CA ARG A 272 -41.14 31.40 8.89
C ARG A 272 -42.20 31.15 9.96
N HIS A 273 -42.11 31.88 11.06
CA HIS A 273 -43.25 32.04 11.95
C HIS A 273 -44.33 32.84 11.20
N PRO A 274 -45.58 32.33 11.13
CA PRO A 274 -46.70 33.03 10.47
C PRO A 274 -47.11 34.31 11.20
#